data_AF-W7EH30-F1
#
_entry.id   AF-W7EH30-F1
#
_cell.length_a   1.000
_cell.length_b   1.000
_cell.length_c   1.000
_cell.angle_alpha   90.00
_cell.angle_beta   90.00
_cell.angle_gamma   90.00
#
_symmetry.space_group_name_H-M   'P 1'
#
loop_
_entity.id
_entity.type
_entity.pdbx_description
1 polymer ?
#
loop_
_entity_poly.entity_id
_entity_poly.type
_entity_poly.pdbx_seq_one_letter_code
_entity_poly.pdbx_strand_id
1 'polypeptide(L)'
;MHTTTTLLTLFLTTLTAAHLLPPQPPHPYILPRATTPSPQDHCTFTLYHKQISSNPRKNYIYLPTITDHANGLVIDIAATKPATERNSYTRLSATQKYAVKGLLGGEALTISGRDGGNGLGFEMGGLKWEADGKKERVEGGEAGCQVGEWVESGLVNRERKVECAFPCGKIEEEGEREELK
;
A
#
# COMPACT_ATOMS: atom_id res chain seq x y z
N MET A 1 -52.74 39.40 47.88
CA MET A 1 -52.65 38.59 46.64
C MET A 1 -51.18 38.54 46.26
N HIS A 2 -50.50 37.43 46.56
CA HIS A 2 -49.07 37.24 46.32
C HIS A 2 -48.89 36.24 45.18
N THR A 3 -48.21 36.66 44.11
CA THR A 3 -47.87 35.85 42.94
C THR A 3 -46.61 35.04 43.22
N THR A 4 -46.75 33.73 43.17
CA THR A 4 -45.68 32.72 43.26
C THR A 4 -44.95 32.61 41.93
N THR A 5 -43.62 32.74 41.95
CA THR A 5 -42.75 32.45 40.80
C THR A 5 -41.87 31.26 41.15
N THR A 6 -42.18 30.11 40.55
CA THR A 6 -41.47 28.83 40.71
C THR A 6 -40.27 28.77 39.75
N LEU A 7 -39.06 28.65 40.28
CA LEU A 7 -37.83 28.43 39.51
C LEU A 7 -37.57 26.92 39.37
N LEU A 8 -37.55 26.44 38.13
CA LEU A 8 -37.31 25.06 37.74
C LEU A 8 -35.80 24.82 37.57
N THR A 9 -35.20 23.99 38.41
CA THR A 9 -33.80 23.57 38.30
C THR A 9 -33.67 22.32 37.43
N LEU A 10 -32.94 22.43 36.32
CA LEU A 10 -32.56 21.31 35.46
C LEU A 10 -31.26 20.68 35.99
N PHE A 11 -31.33 19.42 36.42
CA PHE A 11 -30.16 18.58 36.71
C PHE A 11 -29.74 17.83 35.45
N LEU A 12 -28.53 18.12 34.94
CA LEU A 12 -27.87 17.34 33.88
C LEU A 12 -26.91 16.32 34.53
N THR A 13 -27.23 15.03 34.44
CA THR A 13 -26.34 13.94 34.84
C THR A 13 -25.60 13.39 33.62
N THR A 14 -24.27 13.54 33.57
CA THR A 14 -23.42 12.90 32.56
C THR A 14 -23.00 11.50 33.05
N LEU A 15 -23.52 10.45 32.40
CA LEU A 15 -22.97 9.08 32.52
C LEU A 15 -21.78 8.94 31.56
N THR A 16 -20.57 8.80 32.10
CA THR A 16 -19.44 8.26 31.34
C THR A 16 -19.33 6.77 31.61
N ALA A 17 -19.66 5.95 30.61
CA ALA A 17 -19.42 4.52 30.61
C ALA A 17 -17.93 4.26 30.35
N ALA A 18 -17.25 3.63 31.32
CA ALA A 18 -15.91 3.10 31.14
C ALA A 18 -16.01 1.72 30.46
N HIS A 19 -15.44 1.58 29.26
CA HIS A 19 -15.31 0.28 28.61
C HIS A 19 -14.06 -0.44 29.15
N LEU A 20 -14.27 -1.43 30.02
CA LEU A 20 -13.26 -2.37 30.46
C LEU A 20 -12.97 -3.35 29.32
N LEU A 21 -11.72 -3.36 28.83
CA LEU A 21 -11.21 -4.42 27.95
C LEU A 21 -10.93 -5.69 28.78
N PRO A 22 -11.18 -6.90 28.25
CA PRO A 22 -10.91 -8.14 28.98
C PRO A 22 -9.40 -8.40 29.10
N PRO A 23 -8.93 -8.99 30.23
CA PRO A 23 -7.52 -9.36 30.39
C PRO A 23 -7.21 -10.59 29.54
N GLN A 24 -6.19 -10.48 28.69
CA GLN A 24 -5.68 -11.60 27.88
C GLN A 24 -4.80 -12.52 28.76
N PRO A 25 -4.90 -13.87 28.63
CA PRO A 25 -4.27 -14.79 29.57
C PRO A 25 -2.74 -14.91 29.37
N PRO A 26 -2.02 -15.36 30.41
CA PRO A 26 -0.55 -15.36 30.43
C PRO A 26 0.05 -16.60 29.77
N HIS A 27 1.34 -16.50 29.42
CA HIS A 27 2.36 -17.57 29.28
C HIS A 27 2.81 -17.95 27.85
N PRO A 28 3.99 -18.57 27.67
CA PRO A 28 5.30 -17.90 27.50
C PRO A 28 6.16 -18.52 26.35
N TYR A 29 7.41 -18.06 26.25
CA TYR A 29 8.63 -18.78 25.78
C TYR A 29 9.28 -18.40 24.43
N ILE A 30 10.50 -17.85 24.56
CA ILE A 30 11.78 -18.35 24.00
C ILE A 30 12.04 -18.23 22.47
N LEU A 31 12.88 -17.21 22.14
CA LEU A 31 14.08 -17.18 21.24
C LEU A 31 13.89 -17.51 19.73
N PRO A 32 14.96 -17.47 18.87
CA PRO A 32 15.90 -16.38 18.54
C PRO A 32 16.14 -16.22 17.01
N ARG A 33 17.00 -15.24 16.67
CA ARG A 33 18.00 -15.24 15.58
C ARG A 33 17.56 -14.76 14.18
N ALA A 34 18.22 -13.69 13.76
CA ALA A 34 18.30 -13.15 12.40
C ALA A 34 18.23 -14.26 11.35
N THR A 35 17.13 -14.29 10.62
CA THR A 35 16.86 -15.28 9.59
C THR A 35 17.20 -14.66 8.24
N THR A 36 18.05 -15.35 7.47
CA THR A 36 18.18 -15.14 6.03
C THR A 36 16.80 -15.02 5.39
N PRO A 37 16.59 -14.11 4.42
CA PRO A 37 15.26 -13.85 3.86
C PRO A 37 14.64 -15.16 3.38
N SER A 38 13.53 -15.52 4.00
CA SER A 38 12.67 -16.60 3.53
C SER A 38 12.09 -16.20 2.18
N PRO A 39 11.79 -17.14 1.27
CA PRO A 39 10.95 -16.85 0.11
C PRO A 39 9.56 -16.28 0.47
N GLN A 40 9.22 -16.14 1.76
CA GLN A 40 8.03 -15.46 2.27
C GLN A 40 8.24 -13.97 2.57
N ASP A 41 9.47 -13.43 2.51
CA ASP A 41 9.78 -12.03 2.86
C ASP A 41 9.69 -11.10 1.64
N HIS A 42 8.58 -11.21 0.90
CA HIS A 42 8.37 -10.43 -0.32
C HIS A 42 6.97 -9.86 -0.38
N CYS A 43 6.86 -8.79 -1.15
CA CYS A 43 5.61 -8.12 -1.44
C CYS A 43 5.32 -8.29 -2.92
N THR A 44 4.09 -8.66 -3.25
CA THR A 44 3.64 -8.81 -4.63
C THR A 44 2.53 -7.85 -4.97
N PHE A 45 2.44 -7.49 -6.25
CA PHE A 45 1.28 -6.80 -6.77
C PHE A 45 1.03 -7.13 -8.22
N THR A 46 -0.24 -7.01 -8.62
CA THR A 46 -0.66 -7.01 -10.02
C THR A 46 -1.06 -5.59 -10.40
N LEU A 47 -0.47 -5.08 -11.47
CA LEU A 47 -0.79 -3.78 -12.05
C LEU A 47 -1.30 -3.96 -13.48
N TYR A 48 -2.35 -3.23 -13.82
CA TYR A 48 -2.85 -3.14 -15.20
C TYR A 48 -2.29 -1.89 -15.85
N HIS A 49 -1.50 -2.08 -16.90
CA HIS A 49 -0.90 -1.00 -17.67
C HIS A 49 -1.69 -0.78 -18.95
N LYS A 50 -2.32 0.38 -19.06
CA LYS A 50 -3.08 0.81 -20.25
C LYS A 50 -2.35 1.93 -20.96
N GLN A 51 -2.30 1.86 -22.28
CA GLN A 51 -1.83 2.95 -23.13
C GLN A 51 -2.95 3.44 -24.04
N ILE A 52 -3.09 4.75 -24.11
CA ILE A 52 -4.10 5.44 -24.93
C ILE A 52 -3.38 6.44 -25.84
N SER A 53 -3.94 6.71 -27.02
CA SER A 53 -3.37 7.53 -28.10
C SER A 53 -2.24 6.84 -28.84
N SER A 54 -2.08 7.15 -30.12
CA SER A 54 -0.99 6.66 -30.96
C SER A 54 0.22 7.59 -31.00
N ASN A 55 0.08 8.89 -30.66
CA ASN A 55 1.20 9.82 -30.76
C ASN A 55 1.10 11.09 -29.88
N PRO A 56 1.88 11.21 -28.79
CA PRO A 56 2.55 10.11 -28.10
C PRO A 56 1.52 9.21 -27.39
N ARG A 57 1.89 7.93 -27.18
CA ARG A 57 1.12 7.05 -26.29
C ARG A 57 1.22 7.58 -24.86
N LYS A 58 0.08 7.69 -24.17
CA LYS A 58 -0.02 8.09 -22.76
C LYS A 58 -0.19 6.85 -21.90
N ASN A 59 0.57 6.77 -20.81
CA ASN A 59 0.53 5.63 -19.90
C ASN A 59 -0.47 5.86 -18.78
N TYR A 60 -1.21 4.81 -18.44
CA TYR A 60 -2.21 4.78 -17.41
C TYR A 60 -2.06 3.48 -16.62
N ILE A 61 -2.16 3.55 -15.30
CA ILE A 61 -2.05 2.37 -14.45
C ILE A 61 -3.26 2.21 -13.55
N TYR A 62 -3.60 0.96 -13.28
CA TYR A 62 -4.51 0.61 -12.20
C TYR A 62 -3.81 -0.43 -11.31
N LEU A 63 -3.61 -0.04 -10.05
CA LEU A 63 -3.02 -0.87 -8.99
C LEU A 63 -4.06 -1.01 -7.87
N PRO A 64 -4.77 -2.15 -7.78
CA PRO A 64 -5.81 -2.33 -6.78
C PRO A 64 -5.25 -2.71 -5.41
N THR A 65 -4.26 -3.59 -5.36
CA THR A 65 -3.78 -4.20 -4.11
C THR A 65 -2.28 -4.45 -4.13
N ILE A 66 -1.68 -4.45 -2.95
CA ILE A 66 -0.35 -4.99 -2.68
C ILE A 66 -0.51 -6.07 -1.62
N THR A 67 0.06 -7.25 -1.85
CA THR A 67 0.10 -8.33 -0.87
C THR A 67 1.47 -8.38 -0.25
N ASP A 68 1.54 -8.26 1.06
CA ASP A 68 2.73 -8.44 1.87
C ASP A 68 2.70 -9.84 2.50
N HIS A 69 3.52 -10.73 1.94
CA HIS A 69 3.58 -12.12 2.39
C HIS A 69 4.36 -12.28 3.70
N ALA A 70 5.24 -11.34 4.03
CA ALA A 70 6.07 -11.39 5.22
C ALA A 70 5.23 -11.22 6.49
N ASN A 71 4.24 -10.34 6.42
CA ASN A 71 3.35 -9.99 7.52
C ASN A 71 1.91 -10.52 7.33
N GLY A 72 1.62 -11.21 6.21
CA GLY A 72 0.29 -11.76 5.92
C GLY A 72 -0.78 -10.68 5.68
N LEU A 73 -0.39 -9.54 5.10
CA LEU A 73 -1.26 -8.39 4.90
C LEU A 73 -1.67 -8.24 3.43
N VAL A 74 -2.89 -7.76 3.20
CA VAL A 74 -3.37 -7.30 1.89
C VAL A 74 -3.75 -5.83 2.02
N ILE A 75 -3.02 -4.99 1.31
CA ILE A 75 -3.17 -3.55 1.36
C ILE A 75 -4.06 -3.13 0.18
N ASP A 76 -5.27 -2.67 0.47
CA ASP A 76 -6.22 -2.17 -0.52
C ASP A 76 -5.83 -0.75 -0.94
N ILE A 77 -5.16 -0.66 -2.10
CA ILE A 77 -4.72 0.61 -2.69
C ILE A 77 -5.92 1.36 -3.29
N ALA A 78 -6.89 0.64 -3.86
CA ALA A 78 -8.08 1.27 -4.42
C ALA A 78 -8.88 2.02 -3.36
N ALA A 79 -8.93 1.51 -2.13
CA ALA A 79 -9.59 2.17 -1.00
C ALA A 79 -8.94 3.50 -0.58
N THR A 80 -7.68 3.75 -0.93
CA THR A 80 -6.98 5.03 -0.66
C THR A 80 -7.45 6.17 -1.57
N LYS A 81 -8.12 5.84 -2.68
CA LYS A 81 -8.68 6.83 -3.60
C LYS A 81 -10.07 7.30 -3.14
N PRO A 82 -10.49 8.52 -3.52
CA PRO A 82 -11.88 8.93 -3.40
C PRO A 82 -12.83 7.90 -4.00
N ALA A 83 -14.05 7.77 -3.44
CA ALA A 83 -15.02 6.75 -3.86
C ALA A 83 -15.30 6.77 -5.38
N THR A 84 -15.32 7.96 -5.98
CA THR A 84 -15.54 8.17 -7.42
C THR A 84 -14.38 7.72 -8.31
N GLU A 85 -13.20 7.48 -7.74
CA GLU A 85 -11.96 7.16 -8.46
C GLU A 85 -11.40 5.76 -8.11
N ARG A 86 -12.07 4.99 -7.23
CA ARG A 86 -11.54 3.70 -6.74
C ARG A 86 -11.14 2.74 -7.86
N ASN A 87 -11.95 2.66 -8.92
CA ASN A 87 -11.72 1.78 -10.07
C ASN A 87 -11.18 2.54 -11.29
N SER A 88 -10.57 3.71 -11.08
CA SER A 88 -10.04 4.53 -12.16
C SER A 88 -8.55 4.25 -12.39
N TYR A 89 -8.15 4.40 -13.65
CA TYR A 89 -6.74 4.40 -14.01
C TYR A 89 -6.13 5.76 -13.72
N THR A 90 -4.92 5.75 -13.18
CA THR A 90 -4.12 6.95 -12.93
C THR A 90 -3.17 7.18 -14.11
N ARG A 91 -3.15 8.40 -14.66
CA ARG A 91 -2.18 8.77 -15.69
C ARG A 91 -0.77 8.84 -15.12
N LEU A 92 0.21 8.31 -15.86
CA LEU A 92 1.63 8.46 -15.59
C LEU A 92 2.31 9.30 -16.68
N SER A 93 3.34 10.04 -16.29
CA SER A 93 4.27 10.72 -17.19
C SER A 93 5.63 10.88 -16.50
N ALA A 94 6.61 11.49 -17.19
CA ALA A 94 7.91 11.76 -16.60
C ALA A 94 7.83 12.67 -15.35
N THR A 95 6.81 13.54 -15.29
CA THR A 95 6.58 14.46 -14.17
C THR A 95 5.45 14.01 -13.25
N GLN A 96 4.54 13.16 -13.74
CA GLN A 96 3.41 12.63 -12.99
C GLN A 96 3.68 11.17 -12.62
N LYS A 97 4.29 10.97 -11.44
CA LYS A 97 4.52 9.65 -10.85
C LYS A 97 3.36 9.28 -9.92
N TYR A 98 3.12 7.99 -9.75
CA TYR A 98 2.18 7.46 -8.77
C TYR A 98 2.97 6.93 -7.58
N ALA A 99 2.55 7.26 -6.35
CA ALA A 99 3.23 6.80 -5.15
C ALA A 99 2.21 6.19 -4.19
N VAL A 100 2.42 4.93 -3.81
CA VAL A 100 1.72 4.29 -2.70
C VAL A 100 2.56 4.53 -1.45
N LYS A 101 2.06 5.35 -0.53
CA LYS A 101 2.79 5.76 0.68
C LYS A 101 2.42 4.89 1.87
N GLY A 102 3.27 4.90 2.90
CA GLY A 102 2.95 4.28 4.20
C GLY A 102 3.07 2.76 4.17
N LEU A 103 3.91 2.22 3.28
CA LEU A 103 4.20 0.80 3.22
C LEU A 103 5.38 0.50 4.16
N LEU A 104 5.25 -0.52 5.02
CA LEU A 104 6.37 -1.29 5.59
C LEU A 104 7.52 -0.43 6.15
N GLY A 105 7.29 0.23 7.29
CA GLY A 105 8.25 1.17 7.87
C GLY A 105 8.13 2.60 7.32
N GLY A 106 7.05 2.89 6.58
CA GLY A 106 6.75 4.24 6.09
C GLY A 106 7.32 4.56 4.70
N GLU A 107 7.87 3.56 4.02
CA GLU A 107 8.36 3.67 2.65
C GLU A 107 7.21 3.88 1.63
N ALA A 108 7.60 4.20 0.40
CA ALA A 108 6.67 4.44 -0.68
C ALA A 108 7.07 3.73 -1.97
N LEU A 109 6.15 2.91 -2.51
CA LEU A 109 6.28 2.34 -3.85
C LEU A 109 5.98 3.44 -4.85
N THR A 110 6.99 3.88 -5.59
CA THR A 110 6.83 4.87 -6.66
C THR A 110 6.82 4.18 -8.02
N ILE A 111 5.81 4.50 -8.82
CA ILE A 111 5.60 3.99 -10.17
C ILE A 111 5.67 5.17 -11.14
N SER A 112 6.46 5.01 -12.19
CA SER A 112 6.70 6.03 -13.20
C SER A 112 6.55 5.47 -14.60
N GLY A 113 6.25 6.33 -15.56
CA GLY A 113 6.22 6.01 -16.98
C GLY A 113 6.68 7.21 -17.80
N ARG A 114 6.93 7.01 -19.10
CA ARG A 114 7.32 8.08 -20.01
C ARG A 114 6.34 8.17 -21.17
N ASP A 115 5.83 9.36 -21.47
CA ASP A 115 4.99 9.57 -22.66
C ASP A 115 5.76 9.13 -23.92
N GLY A 116 5.12 8.32 -24.77
CA GLY A 116 5.72 7.69 -25.95
C GLY A 116 6.56 6.45 -25.65
N GLY A 117 6.86 6.15 -24.39
CA GLY A 117 7.54 4.93 -23.95
C GLY A 117 6.55 3.83 -23.53
N ASN A 118 7.00 2.57 -23.61
CA ASN A 118 6.20 1.39 -23.22
C ASN A 118 6.48 0.87 -21.81
N GLY A 119 7.64 1.23 -21.26
CA GLY A 119 8.10 0.75 -19.98
C GLY A 119 7.50 1.49 -18.79
N LEU A 120 7.37 0.77 -17.68
CA LEU A 120 7.13 1.33 -16.36
C LEU A 120 8.40 1.17 -15.52
N GLY A 121 8.74 2.18 -14.74
CA GLY A 121 9.82 2.13 -13.76
C GLY A 121 9.25 2.14 -12.34
N PHE A 122 9.87 1.36 -11.46
CA PHE A 122 9.48 1.18 -10.08
C PHE A 122 10.62 1.53 -9.14
N GLU A 123 10.30 2.14 -8.01
CA GLU A 123 11.26 2.52 -6.97
C GLU A 123 10.66 2.26 -5.58
N MET A 124 11.42 1.61 -4.70
CA MET A 124 11.05 1.32 -3.31
C MET A 124 12.32 1.14 -2.47
N GLY A 125 12.44 1.79 -1.30
CA GLY A 125 13.55 1.50 -0.37
C GLY A 125 14.96 1.58 -0.98
N GLY A 126 15.17 2.44 -1.99
CA GLY A 126 16.43 2.54 -2.74
C GLY A 126 16.59 1.54 -3.90
N LEU A 127 15.70 0.57 -4.04
CA LEU A 127 15.62 -0.40 -5.16
C LEU A 127 14.99 0.23 -6.38
N LYS A 128 15.48 -0.10 -7.60
CA LYS A 128 15.00 0.47 -8.85
C LYS A 128 14.96 -0.55 -9.99
N TRP A 129 13.77 -1.02 -10.33
CA TRP A 129 13.59 -1.97 -11.41
C TRP A 129 12.61 -1.47 -12.47
N GLU A 130 12.69 -2.04 -13.67
CA GLU A 130 11.79 -1.73 -14.79
C GLU A 130 10.90 -2.94 -15.08
N ALA A 131 9.67 -2.68 -15.57
CA ALA A 131 8.72 -3.74 -15.93
C ALA A 131 9.34 -4.71 -16.95
N ASP A 132 9.90 -4.16 -18.03
CA ASP A 132 10.51 -4.94 -19.11
C ASP A 132 12.03 -5.17 -18.88
N GLY A 133 12.52 -4.89 -17.66
CA GLY A 133 13.92 -4.98 -17.27
C GLY A 133 14.32 -6.38 -16.78
N LYS A 134 15.63 -6.58 -16.59
CA LYS A 134 16.13 -7.77 -15.88
C LYS A 134 15.75 -7.67 -14.40
N LYS A 135 15.51 -8.81 -13.76
CA LYS A 135 15.38 -8.85 -12.29
C LYS A 135 16.64 -8.27 -11.65
N GLU A 136 16.45 -7.38 -10.70
CA GLU A 136 17.53 -6.75 -9.94
C GLU A 136 17.70 -7.52 -8.62
N ARG A 137 18.90 -8.06 -8.38
CA ARG A 137 19.20 -8.78 -7.15
C ARG A 137 19.80 -7.82 -6.14
N VAL A 138 19.23 -7.77 -4.96
CA VAL A 138 19.62 -6.88 -3.87
C VAL A 138 19.70 -7.64 -2.54
N GLU A 139 20.32 -7.01 -1.55
CA GLU A 139 20.36 -7.53 -0.19
C GLU A 139 18.91 -7.63 0.33
N GLY A 140 18.44 -8.85 0.60
CA GLY A 140 17.04 -9.12 0.95
C GLY A 140 16.22 -9.85 -0.11
N GLY A 141 16.65 -9.92 -1.39
CA GLY A 141 15.92 -10.68 -2.42
C GLY A 141 16.08 -10.15 -3.85
N GLU A 142 15.21 -10.60 -4.76
CA GLU A 142 15.13 -10.09 -6.14
C GLU A 142 13.89 -9.18 -6.28
N ALA A 143 14.06 -8.00 -6.89
CA ALA A 143 12.97 -7.15 -7.35
C ALA A 143 12.81 -7.28 -8.85
N GLY A 144 11.56 -7.38 -9.34
CA GLY A 144 11.31 -7.51 -10.77
C GLY A 144 9.85 -7.78 -11.10
N CYS A 145 9.56 -7.80 -12.40
CA CYS A 145 8.22 -8.04 -12.91
C CYS A 145 8.19 -9.12 -13.99
N GLN A 146 7.08 -9.85 -14.03
CA GLN A 146 6.65 -10.62 -15.18
C GLN A 146 5.61 -9.80 -15.95
N VAL A 147 5.87 -9.60 -17.24
CA VAL A 147 5.05 -8.73 -18.09
C VAL A 147 4.27 -9.58 -19.08
N GLY A 148 2.95 -9.43 -19.07
CA GLY A 148 2.07 -10.05 -20.05
C GLY A 148 2.09 -9.34 -21.40
N GLU A 149 1.52 -10.00 -22.41
CA GLU A 149 1.38 -9.43 -23.75
C GLU A 149 0.41 -8.25 -23.77
N TRP A 150 0.57 -7.40 -24.78
CA TRP A 150 -0.38 -6.32 -25.06
C TRP A 150 -1.64 -6.87 -25.71
N VAL A 151 -2.78 -6.59 -25.08
CA VAL A 151 -4.10 -6.82 -25.65
C VAL A 151 -4.62 -5.50 -26.21
N GLU A 152 -4.79 -5.44 -27.52
CA GLU A 152 -5.34 -4.27 -28.19
C GLU A 152 -6.85 -4.14 -27.90
N SER A 153 -7.30 -2.92 -27.62
CA SER A 153 -8.68 -2.56 -27.34
C SER A 153 -9.09 -1.38 -28.24
N GLY A 154 -9.46 -1.72 -29.48
CA GLY A 154 -9.67 -0.73 -30.54
C GLY A 154 -8.35 -0.26 -31.18
N LEU A 155 -8.41 0.79 -32.00
CA LEU A 155 -7.28 1.20 -32.85
C LEU A 155 -6.15 1.94 -32.12
N VAL A 156 -6.41 2.47 -30.92
CA VAL A 156 -5.49 3.39 -30.23
C VAL A 156 -5.25 3.04 -28.77
N ASN A 157 -5.94 2.02 -28.25
CA ASN A 157 -5.77 1.59 -26.87
C ASN A 157 -5.24 0.18 -26.81
N ARG A 158 -4.39 -0.06 -25.83
CA ARG A 158 -3.93 -1.40 -25.48
C ARG A 158 -3.72 -1.50 -23.99
N GLU A 159 -3.80 -2.71 -23.48
CA GLU A 159 -3.62 -3.00 -22.07
C GLU A 159 -2.79 -4.27 -21.88
N ARG A 160 -2.00 -4.31 -20.81
CA ARG A 160 -1.28 -5.51 -20.39
C ARG A 160 -1.28 -5.64 -18.88
N LYS A 161 -1.15 -6.88 -18.40
CA LYS A 161 -0.94 -7.19 -16.99
C LYS A 161 0.56 -7.16 -16.67
N VAL A 162 0.92 -6.60 -15.53
CA VAL A 162 2.29 -6.55 -15.00
C VAL A 162 2.27 -7.08 -13.58
N GLU A 163 2.97 -8.18 -13.32
CA GLU A 163 3.01 -8.85 -12.02
C GLU A 163 4.39 -8.67 -11.43
N CYS A 164 4.50 -7.94 -10.33
CA CYS A 164 5.79 -7.60 -9.74
C CYS A 164 5.94 -8.18 -8.35
N ALA A 165 7.19 -8.42 -7.98
CA ALA A 165 7.61 -8.74 -6.62
C ALA A 165 8.80 -7.86 -6.24
N PHE A 166 8.89 -7.50 -4.97
CA PHE A 166 10.03 -6.83 -4.37
C PHE A 166 10.21 -7.31 -2.93
N PRO A 167 11.45 -7.31 -2.40
CA PRO A 167 11.69 -7.73 -1.03
C PRO A 167 11.00 -6.77 -0.06
N CYS A 168 10.41 -7.33 0.99
CA CYS A 168 9.88 -6.52 2.07
C CYS A 168 10.01 -7.24 3.42
N GLY A 169 10.41 -6.48 4.43
CA GLY A 169 10.74 -7.01 5.75
C GLY A 169 9.51 -7.32 6.60
N LYS A 170 9.72 -8.18 7.60
CA LYS A 170 8.75 -8.34 8.69
C LYS A 170 8.74 -7.08 9.56
N ILE A 171 7.55 -6.67 9.98
CA ILE A 171 7.39 -5.59 10.94
C ILE A 171 7.74 -6.18 12.30
N GLU A 172 8.82 -5.69 12.91
CA GLU A 172 9.17 -6.01 14.29
C GLU A 172 8.26 -5.18 15.23
N GLU A 173 7.54 -5.83 16.15
CA GLU A 173 6.83 -5.11 17.21
C GLU A 173 7.87 -4.54 18.18
N GLU A 174 8.08 -3.22 18.15
CA GLU A 174 8.89 -2.51 19.15
C GLU A 174 8.23 -2.67 20.52
N GLY A 175 8.86 -3.47 21.39
CA GLY A 175 8.46 -3.62 22.78
C GLY A 175 8.51 -2.28 23.51
N GLU A 176 7.40 -1.92 24.16
CA GLU A 176 7.29 -0.80 25.08
C GLU A 176 8.45 -0.85 26.08
N ARG A 177 9.43 0.03 25.89
CA ARG A 177 10.49 0.25 26.88
C ARG A 177 9.86 1.03 28.03
N GLU A 178 9.26 0.31 28.98
CA GLU A 178 8.99 0.85 30.31
C GLU A 178 10.34 1.21 30.97
N GLU A 179 10.75 2.47 30.83
CA GLU A 179 11.72 3.08 31.74
C GLU A 179 11.06 3.24 33.12
N LEU A 180 11.16 2.21 33.96
CA LEU A 180 10.91 2.35 35.39
C LEU A 180 12.23 2.66 36.10
N LYS A 181 12.40 3.94 36.45
CA LYS A 181 13.30 4.43 37.49
C LYS A 181 12.75 4.11 38.88
#